data_AF-A0A5A8DDZ7-F1
#
_entry.id   AF-A0A5A8DDZ7-F1
#
_cell.length_a   1.000
_cell.length_b   1.000
_cell.length_c   1.000
_cell.angle_alpha   90.00
_cell.angle_beta   90.00
_cell.angle_gamma   90.00
#
_symmetry.space_group_name_H-M   'P 1'
#
loop_
_entity.id
_entity.type
_entity.pdbx_description
1 polymer ?
#
loop_
_entity_poly.entity_id
_entity_poly.type
_entity_poly.pdbx_seq_one_letter_code
_entity_poly.pdbx_strand_id
1 'polypeptide(L)'
;MAALPAPKGGIHHLLFAGADEPLSGWDVSARNGWVRRVKDEHIRERCLELHGAHPDSCYITLPARLDEVVGVKRPQVFTIVLKLTGGHCVVEVLVRDESGQLRRLRLSTSQSSTRVSPFLATPAAGYGE
;
A
#
# COMPACT_ATOMS: atom_id res chain seq x y z
N MET A 1 -2.26 -22.32 -4.12
CA MET A 1 -2.39 -20.99 -3.50
C MET A 1 -1.32 -20.89 -2.43
N ALA A 2 -0.14 -20.36 -2.77
CA ALA A 2 0.92 -20.17 -1.80
C ALA A 2 0.56 -18.94 -0.95
N ALA A 3 0.42 -19.13 0.36
CA ALA A 3 0.26 -18.02 1.28
C ALA A 3 1.66 -17.61 1.75
N LEU A 4 1.97 -16.31 1.67
CA LEU A 4 3.13 -15.78 2.39
C LEU A 4 2.99 -16.16 3.87
N PRO A 5 4.06 -16.67 4.52
CA PRO A 5 3.98 -17.18 5.88
C PRO A 5 3.38 -16.13 6.81
N ALA A 6 2.37 -16.54 7.57
CA ALA A 6 1.68 -15.65 8.50
C ALA A 6 2.69 -15.13 9.54
N PRO A 7 2.67 -13.82 9.85
CA PRO A 7 3.60 -13.25 10.79
C PRO A 7 3.44 -13.84 12.21
N LYS A 8 4.54 -14.28 12.83
CA LYS A 8 4.55 -14.87 14.19
C LYS A 8 4.90 -13.83 15.26
N GLY A 9 3.91 -13.03 15.68
CA GLY A 9 4.00 -12.13 16.83
C GLY A 9 4.92 -10.91 16.67
N GLY A 10 4.48 -9.75 17.17
CA GLY A 10 5.20 -8.49 17.04
C GLY A 10 4.77 -7.65 15.84
N ILE A 11 5.52 -6.58 15.55
CA ILE A 11 5.33 -5.74 14.36
C ILE A 11 6.04 -6.42 13.19
N HIS A 12 5.32 -6.55 12.07
CA HIS A 12 5.87 -7.14 10.86
C HIS A 12 5.82 -6.13 9.71
N HIS A 13 7.00 -5.88 9.14
CA HIS A 13 7.13 -4.96 8.03
C HIS A 13 6.89 -5.71 6.71
N LEU A 14 5.82 -5.37 5.98
CA LEU A 14 5.62 -5.84 4.61
C LEU A 14 6.52 -5.10 3.62
N LEU A 15 6.90 -3.87 3.97
CA LEU A 15 7.82 -3.03 3.22
C LEU A 15 8.61 -2.19 4.22
N PHE A 16 9.94 -2.21 4.09
CA PHE A 16 10.84 -1.35 4.86
C PHE A 16 11.97 -0.87 3.96
N ALA A 17 12.02 0.43 3.72
CA ALA A 17 12.99 1.02 2.78
C ALA A 17 14.46 0.89 3.23
N GLY A 18 14.72 0.59 4.52
CA GLY A 18 16.05 0.33 5.06
C GLY A 18 16.57 -1.11 4.89
N ALA A 19 15.72 -2.06 4.48
CA ALA A 19 16.14 -3.45 4.22
C ALA A 19 17.06 -3.56 2.99
N ASP A 20 17.76 -4.68 2.80
CA ASP A 20 18.58 -4.89 1.59
C ASP A 20 17.69 -4.95 0.34
N GLU A 21 16.62 -5.76 0.40
CA GLU A 21 15.62 -5.93 -0.67
C GLU A 21 14.22 -5.46 -0.18
N PRO A 22 13.88 -4.17 -0.31
CA PRO A 22 12.69 -3.58 0.31
C PRO A 22 11.39 -3.98 -0.40
N LEU A 23 11.51 -4.40 -1.66
CA LEU A 23 10.43 -4.77 -2.56
C LEU A 23 10.42 -6.28 -2.83
N SER A 24 11.05 -7.08 -1.97
CA SER A 24 11.01 -8.54 -2.09
C SER A 24 9.56 -9.02 -2.01
N GLY A 25 9.09 -9.71 -3.06
CA GLY A 25 7.70 -10.18 -3.20
C GLY A 25 6.70 -9.13 -3.71
N TRP A 26 7.12 -7.89 -3.94
CA TRP A 26 6.30 -6.83 -4.54
C TRP A 26 6.50 -6.79 -6.06
N ASP A 27 5.43 -6.53 -6.82
CA ASP A 27 5.53 -6.17 -8.24
C ASP A 27 5.61 -4.64 -8.37
N VAL A 28 6.33 -4.17 -9.39
CA VAL A 28 6.66 -2.76 -9.59
C VAL A 28 6.33 -2.37 -11.03
N SER A 29 5.40 -1.43 -11.18
CA SER A 29 5.13 -0.77 -12.47
C SER A 29 5.57 0.68 -12.36
N ALA A 30 6.47 1.13 -13.25
CA ALA A 30 6.96 2.51 -13.29
C ALA A 30 6.94 3.05 -14.73
N ARG A 31 5.74 3.18 -15.31
CA ARG A 31 5.57 3.74 -16.66
C ARG A 31 5.59 5.27 -16.60
N ASN A 32 6.51 5.89 -17.32
CA ASN A 32 6.72 7.34 -17.33
C ASN A 32 6.92 7.92 -15.92
N GLY A 33 7.74 7.24 -15.12
CA GLY A 33 7.98 7.54 -13.72
C GLY A 33 9.14 6.71 -13.18
N TRP A 34 9.31 6.70 -11.86
CA TRP A 34 10.31 5.88 -11.18
C TRP A 34 9.84 5.41 -9.81
N VAL A 35 10.41 4.28 -9.39
CA VAL A 35 10.42 3.83 -8.00
C VAL A 35 11.86 3.74 -7.57
N ARG A 36 12.28 4.54 -6.59
CA ARG A 36 13.67 4.59 -6.16
C ARG A 36 13.80 4.75 -4.65
N ARG A 37 14.95 4.35 -4.11
CA ARG A 37 15.30 4.59 -2.72
C ARG A 37 15.99 5.94 -2.59
N VAL A 38 15.49 6.79 -1.69
CA VAL A 38 16.08 8.10 -1.40
C VAL A 38 16.35 8.26 0.09
N LYS A 39 17.28 9.15 0.45
CA LYS A 39 17.44 9.58 1.84
C LYS A 39 16.56 10.81 2.05
N ASP A 40 15.56 10.70 2.91
CA ASP A 40 14.69 11.83 3.23
C ASP A 40 15.40 12.76 4.21
N GLU A 41 15.40 14.06 3.93
CA GLU A 41 16.15 15.04 4.74
C GLU A 41 15.53 15.28 6.12
N HIS A 42 14.21 15.15 6.26
CA HIS A 42 13.51 15.44 7.51
C HIS A 42 13.66 14.30 8.51
N ILE A 43 13.51 13.06 8.05
CA ILE A 43 13.68 11.88 8.93
C ILE A 43 15.11 11.32 8.91
N ARG A 44 15.96 11.79 7.99
CA ARG A 44 17.37 11.36 7.79
C ARG A 44 17.55 9.87 7.50
N GLU A 45 16.45 9.18 7.18
CA GLU A 45 16.39 7.75 6.89
C GLU A 45 16.08 7.48 5.42
N ARG A 46 16.24 6.22 5.01
CA ARG A 46 15.89 5.81 3.64
C ARG A 46 14.37 5.64 3.49
N CYS A 47 13.83 6.19 2.43
CA CYS A 47 12.44 6.05 2.01
C CYS A 47 12.37 5.46 0.60
N LEU A 48 11.22 4.87 0.27
CA LEU A 48 10.90 4.50 -1.10
C LEU A 48 10.05 5.61 -1.73
N GLU A 49 10.60 6.25 -2.75
CA GLU A 49 9.94 7.31 -3.51
C GLU A 49 9.31 6.71 -4.76
N LEU A 50 8.01 6.95 -4.93
CA LEU A 50 7.25 6.64 -6.14
C LEU A 50 6.85 7.96 -6.79
N HIS A 51 7.20 8.14 -8.05
CA HIS A 51 6.87 9.34 -8.80
C HIS A 51 6.42 8.98 -10.21
N GLY A 52 5.24 9.43 -10.61
CA GLY A 52 4.70 9.22 -11.95
C GLY A 52 3.53 10.14 -12.23
N ALA A 53 3.12 10.23 -13.50
CA ALA A 53 2.03 11.11 -13.92
C ALA A 53 0.65 10.64 -13.43
N HIS A 54 0.43 9.32 -13.35
CA HIS A 54 -0.85 8.74 -12.94
C HIS A 54 -0.65 7.55 -11.98
N PRO A 55 -1.53 7.38 -10.98
CA PRO A 55 -1.49 6.22 -10.07
C PRO A 55 -1.53 4.87 -10.79
N ASP A 56 -2.21 4.80 -11.94
CA ASP A 56 -2.32 3.58 -12.74
C ASP A 56 -1.04 3.26 -13.53
N SER A 57 -0.16 4.25 -13.72
CA SER A 57 1.09 4.09 -14.49
C SER A 57 2.29 3.82 -13.59
N CYS A 58 2.29 4.31 -12.34
CA CYS A 58 3.37 4.13 -11.38
C CYS A 58 2.86 3.63 -10.02
N TYR A 59 3.06 2.34 -9.72
CA TYR A 59 2.62 1.71 -8.48
C TYR A 59 3.52 0.54 -8.06
N ILE A 60 3.40 0.15 -6.80
CA ILE A 60 3.88 -1.12 -6.27
C ILE A 60 2.69 -1.91 -5.73
N THR A 61 2.71 -3.23 -5.87
CA THR A 61 1.63 -4.11 -5.40
C THR A 61 2.17 -5.36 -4.71
N LEU A 62 1.47 -5.80 -3.66
CA LEU A 62 1.75 -7.02 -2.92
C LEU A 62 0.46 -7.82 -2.78
N PRO A 63 0.48 -9.14 -3.04
CA PRO A 63 1.60 -9.91 -3.59
C PRO A 63 1.89 -9.57 -5.05
N ALA A 64 3.11 -9.85 -5.53
CA ALA A 64 3.51 -9.61 -6.92
C ALA A 64 2.59 -10.29 -7.94
N ARG A 65 1.97 -11.41 -7.55
CA ARG A 65 1.02 -12.14 -8.39
C ARG A 65 -0.40 -12.00 -7.89
N LEU A 66 -1.33 -11.73 -8.81
CA LEU A 66 -2.75 -11.51 -8.51
C LEU A 66 -3.48 -12.77 -7.99
N ASP A 67 -2.90 -13.97 -8.16
CA ASP A 67 -3.43 -15.25 -7.69
C ASP A 67 -2.98 -15.60 -6.25
N GLU A 68 -2.14 -14.77 -5.65
CA GLU A 68 -1.65 -14.94 -4.29
C GLU A 68 -2.39 -14.04 -3.30
N VAL A 69 -2.35 -14.41 -2.02
CA VAL A 69 -2.90 -13.59 -0.93
C VAL A 69 -1.91 -13.53 0.23
N VAL A 70 -1.84 -12.37 0.88
CA VAL A 70 -1.08 -12.22 2.13
C VAL A 70 -1.92 -12.83 3.26
N GLY A 71 -1.40 -13.89 3.89
CA GLY A 71 -2.12 -14.70 4.89
C GLY A 71 -2.28 -14.05 6.27
N VAL A 72 -2.83 -12.84 6.36
CA VAL A 72 -3.11 -12.16 7.64
C VAL A 72 -4.45 -12.63 8.19
N LYS A 73 -4.44 -13.59 9.12
CA LYS A 73 -5.66 -14.27 9.61
C LYS A 73 -6.30 -13.67 10.87
N ARG A 74 -5.61 -12.78 11.58
CA ARG A 74 -6.13 -12.17 12.82
C ARG A 74 -6.34 -10.68 12.65
N PRO A 75 -7.32 -10.06 13.35
CA PRO A 75 -7.42 -8.61 13.45
C PRO A 75 -6.08 -8.03 13.92
N GLN A 76 -5.47 -7.24 13.07
CA GLN A 76 -4.18 -6.60 13.29
C GLN A 76 -4.28 -5.17 12.77
N VAL A 77 -3.52 -4.27 13.38
CA VAL A 77 -3.41 -2.89 12.90
C VAL A 77 -2.48 -2.90 11.70
N PHE A 78 -2.99 -2.46 10.56
CA PHE A 78 -2.20 -2.23 9.36
C PHE A 78 -1.89 -0.73 9.28
N THR A 79 -0.61 -0.39 9.32
CA THR A 79 -0.15 1.01 9.32
C THR A 79 0.64 1.28 8.05
N ILE A 80 0.27 2.35 7.34
CA ILE A 80 1.03 2.90 6.22
C ILE A 80 1.42 4.32 6.60
N VAL A 81 2.71 4.64 6.46
CA VAL A 81 3.24 5.99 6.67
C VAL A 81 3.66 6.53 5.32
N LEU A 82 3.06 7.65 4.91
CA LEU A 82 3.31 8.31 3.63
C LEU A 82 3.72 9.76 3.85
N LYS A 83 4.67 10.24 3.06
CA LYS A 83 4.98 11.66 2.92
C LYS A 83 4.52 12.10 1.53
N LEU A 84 3.57 13.02 1.47
CA LEU A 84 3.07 13.56 0.22
C LEU A 84 3.94 14.73 -0.23
N THR A 85 4.46 14.67 -1.44
CA THR A 85 5.35 15.70 -2.03
C THR A 85 4.63 16.56 -3.07
N GLY A 86 3.34 16.86 -2.83
CA GLY A 86 2.52 17.72 -3.69
C GLY A 86 1.74 17.02 -4.81
N GLY A 87 1.86 15.70 -4.95
CA GLY A 87 1.11 14.90 -5.92
C GLY A 87 -0.11 14.18 -5.33
N HIS A 88 -0.88 13.51 -6.19
CA HIS A 88 -1.96 12.62 -5.77
C HIS A 88 -1.41 11.22 -5.47
N CYS A 89 -1.91 10.62 -4.38
CA CYS A 89 -1.58 9.27 -3.98
C CYS A 89 -2.86 8.45 -3.78
N VAL A 90 -2.80 7.18 -4.14
CA VAL A 90 -3.87 6.21 -3.89
C VAL A 90 -3.25 4.99 -3.23
N VAL A 91 -3.89 4.52 -2.17
CA VAL A 91 -3.58 3.27 -1.49
C VAL A 91 -4.81 2.38 -1.58
N GLU A 92 -4.64 1.17 -2.11
CA GLU A 92 -5.70 0.17 -2.18
C GLU A 92 -5.32 -1.06 -1.36
N VAL A 93 -6.28 -1.57 -0.58
CA VAL A 93 -6.16 -2.80 0.19
C VAL A 93 -7.35 -3.68 -0.14
N LEU A 94 -7.08 -4.91 -0.59
CA LEU A 94 -8.10 -5.93 -0.79
C LEU A 94 -8.14 -6.83 0.45
N VAL A 95 -9.33 -6.95 1.05
CA VAL A 95 -9.58 -7.75 2.25
C VAL A 95 -10.58 -8.83 1.91
N ARG A 96 -10.33 -10.06 2.36
CA ARG A 96 -11.32 -11.14 2.29
C ARG A 96 -12.16 -11.13 3.57
N ASP A 97 -13.48 -11.05 3.42
CA ASP A 97 -14.40 -11.10 4.55
C ASP A 97 -14.74 -12.54 4.98
N GLU A 98 -15.57 -12.67 6.01
CA GLU A 98 -16.02 -13.96 6.57
C GLU A 98 -16.81 -14.81 5.57
N SER A 99 -17.47 -14.18 4.59
CA SER A 99 -18.18 -14.87 3.51
C SER A 99 -17.27 -15.32 2.36
N GLY A 100 -15.97 -15.01 2.44
CA GLY A 100 -14.98 -15.30 1.41
C GLY A 100 -14.94 -14.28 0.28
N GLN A 101 -15.76 -13.22 0.36
CA GLN A 101 -15.83 -12.17 -0.66
C GLN A 101 -14.68 -11.17 -0.50
N LEU A 102 -14.20 -10.65 -1.63
CA LEU A 102 -13.18 -9.60 -1.65
C LEU A 102 -13.84 -8.23 -1.52
N ARG A 103 -13.35 -7.43 -0.58
CA ARG A 103 -13.73 -6.04 -0.35
C ARG A 103 -12.53 -5.15 -0.54
N ARG A 104 -12.69 -4.05 -1.27
CA ARG A 104 -11.64 -3.09 -1.55
C ARG A 104 -11.78 -1.86 -0.66
N LEU A 105 -10.71 -1.54 0.06
CA LEU A 105 -10.53 -0.27 0.75
C LEU A 105 -9.61 0.59 -0.11
N ARG A 106 -10.09 1.76 -0.56
CA ARG A 106 -9.33 2.67 -1.42
C ARG A 106 -9.24 4.03 -0.77
N LEU A 107 -8.05 4.37 -0.29
CA LEU A 107 -7.72 5.67 0.25
C LEU A 107 -7.08 6.51 -0.86
N SER A 108 -7.66 7.66 -1.17
CA SER A 108 -7.16 8.56 -2.21
C SER A 108 -7.09 9.97 -1.68
N THR A 109 -5.98 10.65 -1.96
CA THR A 109 -5.76 12.05 -1.63
C THR A 109 -6.76 13.00 -2.31
N SER A 110 -7.41 12.56 -3.39
CA SER A 110 -8.39 13.35 -4.15
C SER A 110 -9.83 13.10 -3.70
N GLN A 111 -10.04 12.21 -2.71
CA GLN A 111 -11.35 11.82 -2.23
C GLN A 111 -11.76 12.67 -1.01
N SER A 112 -12.70 13.60 -1.22
CA SER A 112 -13.19 14.52 -0.17
C SER A 112 -14.38 14.00 0.65
N SER A 113 -15.05 12.93 0.20
CA SER A 113 -16.21 12.37 0.88
C SER A 113 -16.13 10.85 0.99
N THR A 114 -16.64 10.31 2.10
CA THR A 114 -16.72 8.87 2.28
C THR A 114 -17.80 8.29 1.36
N ARG A 115 -17.46 7.26 0.60
CA ARG A 115 -18.42 6.46 -0.18
C ARG A 115 -18.28 4.99 0.15
N VAL A 116 -19.41 4.32 0.29
CA VAL A 116 -19.47 2.89 0.62
C VAL A 116 -20.42 2.21 -0.35
N SER A 117 -19.95 1.14 -0.97
CA SER A 117 -20.72 0.21 -1.80
C SER A 117 -20.38 -1.22 -1.36
N PRO A 118 -21.12 -2.25 -1.82
CA PRO A 118 -20.92 -3.63 -1.35
C PRO A 118 -19.48 -4.14 -1.44
N PHE A 119 -18.72 -3.69 -2.44
CA PHE A 119 -17.35 -4.17 -2.71
C PHE A 119 -16.27 -3.09 -2.59
N LEU A 120 -16.64 -1.83 -2.35
CA LEU A 120 -15.71 -0.71 -2.30
C LEU A 120 -16.06 0.24 -1.17
N ALA A 121 -15.08 0.53 -0.32
CA ALA A 121 -15.11 1.69 0.56
C ALA A 121 -14.02 2.68 0.13
N THR A 122 -14.41 3.93 -0.06
CA THR A 122 -13.50 5.07 -0.25
C THR A 122 -13.70 6.04 0.90
N PRO A 123 -12.98 5.90 2.03
CA PRO A 123 -13.01 6.87 3.12
C PRO A 123 -12.54 8.25 2.63
N ALA A 124 -13.08 9.32 3.22
CA ALA A 124 -12.52 10.65 3.01
C ALA A 124 -11.09 10.71 3.55
N ALA A 125 -10.15 11.21 2.74
CA ALA A 125 -8.81 11.52 3.22
C ALA A 125 -8.88 12.85 3.98
N GLY A 126 -8.98 12.79 5.31
CA GLY A 126 -8.90 13.98 6.15
C GLY A 126 -7.48 14.53 6.16
N TYR A 127 -7.26 15.65 5.49
CA TYR A 127 -6.12 16.52 5.80
C TYR A 127 -6.56 17.40 6.96
N GLY A 128 -5.92 17.25 8.12
CA GLY A 128 -6.09 18.23 9.19
C GLY A 128 -5.60 19.58 8.68
N GLU A 129 -6.47 20.59 8.78
CA GLU A 129 -6.05 22.00 8.79
C GLU A 129 -5.21 22.30 10.04
#